data_AF-A0A8T3DPL9-F1
#
_entry.id   AF-A0A8T3DPL9-F1
#
_cell.length_a   1.000
_cell.length_b   1.000
_cell.length_c   1.000
_cell.angle_alpha   90.00
_cell.angle_beta   90.00
_cell.angle_gamma   90.00
#
_symmetry.space_group_name_H-M   'P 1'
#
loop_
_entity.id
_entity.type
_entity.pdbx_description
1 polymer ?
#
loop_
_entity_poly.entity_id
_entity_poly.type
_entity_poly.pdbx_seq_one_letter_code
_entity_poly.pdbx_strand_id
1 'polypeptide(L)'
;MRLSSTECFQESEHLKGSLKCALLHLFGPSWQEDRNALLAISPATMEVLMRVLVDCEGGDMDDWGSDAPDRRALLTLGCLREVVHRLLASSSDQRQVEIGAVLENYFKLLNSDPTALQVKGRGGPPPEQQQQQRSRHWETRFVALQVHMLDTIREMFECSDRPVLQAIFLNSNCFEHLTRLLQNSKVFQGRLDSLAVSTIKALTTVMHMSPAAKEVFKERIGYTHLYEVLVSLGQPSRHLLKELMNMAVEGEHTSVGILGISNVQPLLLLVQWLPELDSELQTFTADWLRRICCINRQTRATCVNAAMAMRILDALGSHGRLHRACAESLVSLLGALGSQSLSGAELLRLLRLLRMDDPRQAHPYVGPVLRAILGMVRKQGLESAMQYFDLSPSMAGIAVPTIQRWPGSAFSFLAWLSLDQDQQGPSKGEKRKQLYSFFTPGGTGFEAFISSAGVLVVAVCTKKEYVTVMLPDYCFCDSLWHSIGVVHVPGKRPFGQSQVYIYVDGQQKLSAPLKYPTMTEVRE
;
A
#
# COMPACT_ATOMS: atom_id res chain seq x y z
N MET A 1 -18.49 47.02 -2.14
CA MET A 1 -18.55 46.79 -3.59
C MET A 1 -18.91 45.33 -3.81
N ARG A 2 -20.09 45.05 -4.37
CA ARG A 2 -20.50 43.70 -4.77
C ARG A 2 -19.81 43.41 -6.12
N LEU A 3 -18.90 42.44 -6.16
CA LEU A 3 -18.37 41.94 -7.42
C LEU A 3 -19.44 41.04 -8.06
N SER A 4 -19.98 41.49 -9.18
CA SER A 4 -20.87 40.69 -10.04
C SER A 4 -20.10 39.56 -10.69
N SER A 5 -20.70 38.37 -10.69
CA SER A 5 -20.13 37.06 -11.05
C SER A 5 -19.81 36.85 -12.53
N THR A 6 -19.67 37.91 -13.32
CA THR A 6 -19.46 37.85 -14.78
C THR A 6 -18.21 38.59 -15.27
N GLU A 7 -17.50 39.31 -14.40
CA GLU A 7 -16.26 40.05 -14.75
C GLU A 7 -15.01 39.45 -14.08
N CYS A 8 -15.05 38.16 -13.73
CA CYS A 8 -13.91 37.50 -13.09
C CYS A 8 -12.88 37.06 -14.16
N PHE A 9 -11.73 37.71 -14.18
CA PHE A 9 -10.47 37.32 -14.83
C PHE A 9 -10.31 37.35 -16.36
N GLN A 10 -11.33 37.69 -17.16
CA GLN A 10 -11.14 37.80 -18.62
C GLN A 10 -10.13 38.91 -19.02
N GLU A 11 -9.95 39.96 -18.21
CA GLU A 11 -8.95 41.03 -18.45
C GLU A 11 -7.57 40.75 -17.84
N SER A 12 -7.27 39.50 -17.43
CA SER A 12 -6.02 39.16 -16.73
C SER A 12 -4.77 39.14 -17.62
N GLU A 13 -4.88 39.26 -18.94
CA GLU A 13 -3.72 39.34 -19.84
C GLU A 13 -2.87 40.62 -19.61
N HIS A 14 -3.44 41.67 -19.02
CA HIS A 14 -2.77 42.98 -18.85
C HIS A 14 -2.33 43.32 -17.40
N LEU A 15 -2.55 42.44 -16.42
CA LEU A 15 -2.23 42.69 -15.01
C LEU A 15 -0.75 42.38 -14.67
N LYS A 16 -0.05 43.33 -14.04
CA LYS A 16 1.35 43.17 -13.56
C LYS A 16 1.47 41.94 -12.64
N GLY A 17 2.58 41.20 -12.72
CA GLY A 17 2.80 39.95 -11.99
C GLY A 17 2.57 40.03 -10.47
N SER A 18 2.89 41.17 -9.85
CA SER A 18 2.65 41.45 -8.43
C SER A 18 1.16 41.53 -8.07
N LEU A 19 0.31 42.03 -8.97
CA LEU A 19 -1.16 42.07 -8.78
C LEU A 19 -1.80 40.69 -8.96
N LYS A 20 -1.27 39.86 -9.88
CA LYS A 20 -1.69 38.46 -10.01
C LYS A 20 -1.37 37.64 -8.75
N CYS A 21 -0.16 37.82 -8.18
CA CYS A 21 0.21 37.24 -6.89
C CYS A 21 -0.70 37.72 -5.75
N ALA A 22 -0.98 39.03 -5.68
CA ALA A 22 -1.84 39.61 -4.65
C ALA A 22 -3.28 39.11 -4.76
N LEU A 23 -3.81 38.94 -5.98
CA LEU A 23 -5.12 38.33 -6.22
C LEU A 23 -5.13 36.86 -5.78
N LEU A 24 -4.14 36.04 -6.16
CA LEU A 24 -4.04 34.65 -5.69
C LEU A 24 -3.95 34.56 -4.15
N HIS A 25 -3.20 35.47 -3.52
CA HIS A 25 -3.12 35.60 -2.07
C HIS A 25 -4.41 36.10 -1.41
N LEU A 26 -5.23 36.90 -2.10
CA LEU A 26 -6.56 37.34 -1.65
C LEU A 26 -7.61 36.24 -1.82
N PHE A 27 -7.45 35.42 -2.87
CA PHE A 27 -8.30 34.27 -3.06
C PHE A 27 -8.10 33.28 -1.92
N GLY A 28 -6.88 32.88 -1.56
CA GLY A 28 -6.61 31.90 -0.48
C GLY A 28 -7.48 32.04 0.80
N PRO A 29 -7.55 33.21 1.46
CA PRO A 29 -8.41 33.45 2.63
C PRO A 29 -9.91 33.51 2.32
N SER A 30 -10.32 33.92 1.11
CA SER A 30 -11.74 33.98 0.71
C SER A 30 -12.43 32.61 0.58
N TRP A 31 -11.65 31.52 0.55
CA TRP A 31 -12.16 30.14 0.56
C TRP A 31 -12.55 29.64 1.96
N GLN A 32 -12.36 30.45 3.02
CA GLN A 32 -12.80 30.09 4.37
C GLN A 32 -14.31 30.25 4.59
N GLU A 33 -15.03 31.01 3.75
CA GLU A 33 -16.49 31.11 3.78
C GLU A 33 -17.15 30.18 2.74
N ASP A 34 -17.82 29.11 3.21
CA ASP A 34 -18.27 27.96 2.41
C ASP A 34 -19.12 28.29 1.17
N ARG A 35 -19.94 29.36 1.22
CA ARG A 35 -20.84 29.70 0.10
C ARG A 35 -20.19 30.55 -0.99
N ASN A 36 -19.25 31.42 -0.62
CA ASN A 36 -18.59 32.32 -1.58
C ASN A 36 -17.48 31.60 -2.34
N ALA A 37 -16.84 30.62 -1.71
CA ALA A 37 -15.80 29.79 -2.30
C ALA A 37 -16.29 28.97 -3.50
N LEU A 38 -17.43 28.26 -3.36
CA LEU A 38 -17.98 27.42 -4.44
C LEU A 38 -18.46 28.23 -5.64
N LEU A 39 -18.93 29.47 -5.43
CA LEU A 39 -19.31 30.38 -6.52
C LEU A 39 -18.09 30.91 -7.27
N ALA A 40 -16.93 31.01 -6.62
CA ALA A 40 -15.68 31.42 -7.25
C ALA A 40 -15.04 30.28 -8.09
N ILE A 41 -15.39 29.02 -7.82
CA ILE A 41 -15.00 27.85 -8.63
C ILE A 41 -15.88 27.80 -9.89
N SER A 42 -15.44 28.50 -10.93
CA SER A 42 -16.06 28.45 -12.25
C SER A 42 -15.10 27.84 -13.28
N PRO A 43 -15.60 27.32 -14.42
CA PRO A 43 -14.74 26.85 -15.51
C PRO A 43 -13.74 27.92 -15.98
N ALA A 44 -14.13 29.20 -15.99
CA ALA A 44 -13.27 30.32 -16.36
C ALA A 44 -12.13 30.54 -15.35
N THR A 45 -12.44 30.48 -14.05
CA THR A 45 -11.41 30.55 -12.99
C THR A 45 -10.40 29.41 -13.14
N MET A 46 -10.89 28.20 -13.44
CA MET A 46 -10.03 27.03 -13.61
C MET A 46 -9.12 27.14 -14.83
N GLU A 47 -9.64 27.65 -15.95
CA GLU A 47 -8.83 27.89 -17.15
C GLU A 47 -7.70 28.89 -16.86
N VAL A 48 -8.00 29.97 -16.13
CA VAL A 48 -7.01 30.99 -15.74
C VAL A 48 -5.94 30.39 -14.83
N LEU A 49 -6.31 29.60 -13.82
CA LEU A 49 -5.34 28.94 -12.95
C LEU A 49 -4.43 27.99 -13.74
N MET A 50 -4.99 27.20 -14.66
CA MET A 50 -4.19 26.32 -15.53
C MET A 50 -3.28 27.13 -16.47
N ARG A 51 -3.76 28.26 -16.99
CA ARG A 51 -2.97 29.16 -17.85
C ARG A 51 -1.82 29.82 -17.10
N VAL A 52 -2.01 30.21 -15.83
CA VAL A 52 -0.93 30.76 -14.97
C VAL A 52 0.21 29.75 -14.77
N LEU A 53 -0.10 28.45 -14.68
CA LEU A 53 0.92 27.40 -14.60
C LEU A 53 1.68 27.21 -15.92
N VAL A 54 1.03 27.48 -17.07
CA VAL A 54 1.65 27.45 -18.40
C VAL A 54 2.51 28.69 -18.66
N ASP A 55 2.00 29.87 -18.32
CA ASP A 55 2.61 31.19 -18.56
C ASP A 55 3.69 31.55 -17.53
N CYS A 56 4.35 30.57 -16.93
CA CYS A 56 5.46 30.77 -15.98
C CYS A 56 6.75 31.30 -16.63
N GLU A 57 6.63 32.11 -17.68
CA GLU A 57 7.69 32.95 -18.23
C GLU A 57 7.55 34.37 -17.65
N GLY A 58 8.59 34.85 -16.98
CA GLY A 58 8.72 36.26 -16.59
C GLY A 58 8.66 36.49 -15.09
N GLY A 59 9.68 36.02 -14.37
CA GLY A 59 10.26 36.86 -13.33
C GLY A 59 11.13 37.92 -14.01
N ASP A 60 11.21 39.12 -13.44
CA ASP A 60 12.09 40.20 -13.89
C ASP A 60 13.51 39.66 -14.15
N MET A 61 14.27 40.35 -15.02
CA MET A 61 15.60 39.97 -15.53
C MET A 61 16.67 39.59 -14.47
N ASP A 62 16.35 39.65 -13.18
CA ASP A 62 17.25 39.47 -12.05
C ASP A 62 17.17 38.07 -11.38
N ASP A 63 16.20 37.22 -11.71
CA ASP A 63 15.99 35.88 -11.07
C ASP A 63 16.28 34.68 -12.00
N TRP A 64 17.21 34.84 -12.95
CA TRP A 64 17.69 33.75 -13.81
C TRP A 64 18.71 32.81 -13.12
N GLY A 65 18.99 33.05 -11.83
CA GLY A 65 19.93 32.26 -11.02
C GLY A 65 19.29 31.13 -10.21
N SER A 66 17.96 31.03 -10.18
CA SER A 66 17.23 30.05 -9.35
C SER A 66 16.58 28.95 -10.21
N ASP A 67 16.90 27.69 -9.89
CA ASP A 67 16.30 26.50 -10.52
C ASP A 67 14.90 26.13 -9.97
N ALA A 68 14.38 26.94 -9.04
CA ALA A 68 13.09 26.76 -8.39
C ALA A 68 11.92 27.25 -9.29
N PRO A 69 10.72 26.66 -9.15
CA PRO A 69 9.54 27.16 -9.85
C PRO A 69 9.15 28.56 -9.35
N ASP A 70 8.47 29.32 -10.21
CA ASP A 70 7.96 30.65 -9.84
C ASP A 70 7.03 30.53 -8.62
N ARG A 71 7.17 31.45 -7.66
CA ARG A 71 6.29 31.57 -6.49
C ARG A 71 4.81 31.63 -6.89
N ARG A 72 4.50 32.22 -8.05
CA ARG A 72 3.14 32.20 -8.63
C ARG A 72 2.62 30.80 -8.91
N ALA A 73 3.47 29.94 -9.46
CA ALA A 73 3.11 28.56 -9.77
C ALA A 73 2.80 27.78 -8.49
N LEU A 74 3.64 27.93 -7.46
CA LEU A 74 3.44 27.28 -6.16
C LEU A 74 2.14 27.73 -5.48
N LEU A 75 1.82 29.02 -5.52
CA LEU A 75 0.54 29.53 -5.00
C LEU A 75 -0.65 28.99 -5.78
N THR A 76 -0.52 28.90 -7.10
CA THR A 76 -1.57 28.36 -7.97
C THR A 76 -1.82 26.87 -7.70
N LEU A 77 -0.76 26.08 -7.47
CA LEU A 77 -0.89 24.68 -7.05
C LEU A 77 -1.59 24.55 -5.69
N GLY A 78 -1.26 25.42 -4.74
CA GLY A 78 -1.97 25.51 -3.46
C GLY A 78 -3.46 25.85 -3.62
N CYS A 79 -3.81 26.76 -4.54
CA CYS A 79 -5.21 27.05 -4.87
C CYS A 79 -5.91 25.83 -5.50
N LEU A 80 -5.26 25.10 -6.41
CA LEU A 80 -5.83 23.89 -7.02
C LEU A 80 -6.10 22.79 -5.98
N ARG A 81 -5.20 22.62 -5.00
CA ARG A 81 -5.43 21.72 -3.87
C ARG A 81 -6.69 22.10 -3.10
N GLU A 82 -6.83 23.37 -2.72
CA GLU A 82 -8.00 23.86 -1.98
C GLU A 82 -9.30 23.71 -2.80
N VAL A 83 -9.25 23.98 -4.10
CA VAL A 83 -10.39 23.74 -5.03
C VAL A 83 -10.83 22.28 -4.96
N VAL A 84 -9.90 21.33 -5.05
CA VAL A 84 -10.22 19.89 -4.99
C VAL A 84 -10.82 19.52 -3.63
N HIS A 85 -10.26 20.01 -2.52
CA HIS A 85 -10.78 19.76 -1.17
C HIS A 85 -12.20 20.33 -0.98
N ARG A 86 -12.47 21.53 -1.50
CA ARG A 86 -13.79 22.18 -1.42
C ARG A 86 -14.82 21.51 -2.30
N LEU A 87 -14.46 21.15 -3.52
CA LEU A 87 -15.32 20.35 -4.39
C LEU A 87 -15.65 19.03 -3.70
N LEU A 88 -14.69 18.34 -3.09
CA LEU A 88 -14.93 17.08 -2.39
C LEU A 88 -15.89 17.21 -1.21
N ALA A 89 -15.81 18.31 -0.44
CA ALA A 89 -16.69 18.58 0.69
C ALA A 89 -18.12 19.04 0.29
N SER A 90 -18.30 19.54 -0.94
CA SER A 90 -19.59 20.03 -1.44
C SER A 90 -20.48 18.92 -2.01
N SER A 91 -21.81 19.11 -2.03
CA SER A 91 -22.72 18.18 -2.72
C SER A 91 -22.66 18.36 -4.24
N SER A 92 -22.94 17.30 -5.00
CA SER A 92 -22.88 17.32 -6.48
C SER A 92 -23.73 18.44 -7.09
N ASP A 93 -24.91 18.70 -6.53
CA ASP A 93 -25.87 19.69 -7.05
C ASP A 93 -25.39 21.15 -6.92
N GLN A 94 -24.38 21.40 -6.09
CA GLN A 94 -23.83 22.74 -5.81
C GLN A 94 -22.57 23.03 -6.64
N ARG A 95 -22.05 22.04 -7.38
CA ARG A 95 -20.79 22.16 -8.11
C ARG A 95 -21.04 22.71 -9.51
N GLN A 96 -20.28 23.73 -9.89
CA GLN A 96 -20.22 24.19 -11.29
C GLN A 96 -19.14 23.46 -12.09
N VAL A 97 -18.18 22.83 -11.40
CA VAL A 97 -17.03 22.15 -11.98
C VAL A 97 -16.85 20.81 -11.29
N GLU A 98 -16.68 19.75 -12.08
CA GLU A 98 -16.38 18.43 -11.55
C GLU A 98 -14.88 18.26 -11.29
N ILE A 99 -14.53 17.53 -10.21
CA ILE A 99 -13.14 17.25 -9.84
C ILE A 99 -12.41 16.54 -10.99
N GLY A 100 -13.09 15.62 -11.69
CA GLY A 100 -12.52 14.90 -12.83
C GLY A 100 -12.06 15.84 -13.97
N ALA A 101 -12.82 16.90 -14.26
CA ALA A 101 -12.45 17.87 -15.29
C ALA A 101 -11.22 18.71 -14.89
N VAL A 102 -11.10 19.06 -13.60
CA VAL A 102 -9.91 19.73 -13.06
C VAL A 102 -8.69 18.82 -13.19
N LEU A 103 -8.82 17.55 -12.79
CA LEU A 103 -7.74 16.57 -12.88
C LEU A 103 -7.33 16.27 -14.32
N GLU A 104 -8.28 16.23 -15.26
CA GLU A 104 -7.96 16.01 -16.68
C GLU A 104 -7.06 17.13 -17.21
N ASN A 105 -7.40 18.39 -16.96
CA ASN A 105 -6.56 19.53 -17.35
C ASN A 105 -5.21 19.54 -16.61
N TYR A 106 -5.22 19.15 -15.34
CA TYR A 106 -4.02 19.01 -14.53
C TYR A 106 -3.05 17.96 -15.10
N PHE A 107 -3.55 16.78 -15.46
CA PHE A 107 -2.74 15.70 -16.03
C PHE A 107 -2.28 15.99 -17.46
N LYS A 108 -3.09 16.72 -18.25
CA LYS A 108 -2.68 17.25 -19.56
C LYS A 108 -1.48 18.19 -19.40
N LEU A 109 -1.53 19.13 -18.46
CA LEU A 109 -0.40 20.03 -18.18
C LEU A 109 0.83 19.25 -17.70
N LEU A 110 0.63 18.31 -16.76
CA LEU A 110 1.71 17.48 -16.23
C LEU A 110 2.45 16.70 -17.32
N ASN A 111 1.73 16.18 -18.31
CA ASN A 111 2.28 15.40 -19.43
C ASN A 111 2.56 16.25 -20.69
N SER A 112 2.52 17.58 -20.59
CA SER A 112 2.73 18.43 -21.76
C SER A 112 4.18 18.33 -22.23
N ASP A 113 4.36 18.23 -23.54
CA ASP A 113 5.69 18.30 -24.15
C ASP A 113 6.21 19.72 -23.94
N PRO A 114 7.37 19.89 -23.30
CA PRO A 114 7.99 21.19 -23.17
C PRO A 114 8.02 21.90 -24.53
N THR A 115 8.45 21.23 -25.60
CA THR A 115 8.74 21.87 -26.90
C THR A 115 7.49 22.49 -27.54
N ALA A 116 6.32 21.90 -27.29
CA ALA A 116 5.04 22.42 -27.74
C ALA A 116 4.59 23.67 -26.94
N LEU A 117 5.04 23.82 -25.69
CA LEU A 117 4.72 24.98 -24.84
C LEU A 117 5.57 26.20 -25.21
N GLN A 118 6.84 26.01 -25.59
CA GLN A 118 7.73 27.10 -26.04
C GLN A 118 7.25 27.79 -27.34
N VAL A 119 6.54 27.08 -28.21
CA VAL A 119 6.10 27.62 -29.52
C VAL A 119 4.91 28.58 -29.37
N LYS A 120 4.10 28.45 -28.32
CA LYS A 120 2.90 29.27 -28.14
C LYS A 120 3.15 30.67 -27.55
N GLY A 121 4.31 30.90 -26.92
CA GLY A 121 4.64 32.16 -26.24
C GLY A 121 5.54 33.15 -26.99
N ARG A 122 6.06 32.80 -28.18
CA ARG A 122 7.12 33.61 -28.83
C ARG A 122 6.60 34.62 -29.85
N GLY A 123 6.75 35.90 -29.53
CA GLY A 123 6.94 36.98 -30.49
C GLY A 123 8.43 37.21 -30.76
N GLY A 124 8.90 36.88 -31.98
CA GLY A 124 10.20 37.27 -32.54
C GLY A 124 11.43 36.43 -32.12
N PRO A 125 12.40 36.16 -33.03
CA PRO A 125 13.57 35.34 -32.74
C PRO A 125 14.72 36.13 -32.05
N PRO A 126 15.22 35.69 -30.88
CA PRO A 126 16.49 36.14 -30.30
C PRO A 126 17.69 35.31 -30.85
N PRO A 127 18.96 35.76 -30.65
CA PRO A 127 20.15 35.12 -31.19
C PRO A 127 20.40 33.67 -30.69
N GLU A 128 20.90 32.80 -31.57
CA GLU A 128 20.95 31.33 -31.44
C GLU A 128 21.67 30.79 -30.19
N GLN A 129 22.72 31.46 -29.68
CA GLN A 129 23.45 30.99 -28.50
C GLN A 129 22.67 31.23 -27.19
N GLN A 130 21.87 32.30 -27.12
CA GLN A 130 21.01 32.62 -25.97
C GLN A 130 19.74 31.75 -25.96
N GLN A 131 19.28 31.33 -27.15
CA GLN A 131 18.17 30.41 -27.35
C GLN A 131 18.43 29.06 -26.66
N GLN A 132 19.64 28.50 -26.79
CA GLN A 132 19.97 27.17 -26.29
C GLN A 132 20.12 27.13 -24.76
N GLN A 133 20.66 28.19 -24.16
CA GLN A 133 20.78 28.30 -22.70
C GLN A 133 19.43 28.60 -22.03
N ARG A 134 18.60 29.48 -22.63
CA ARG A 134 17.19 29.65 -22.23
C ARG A 134 16.41 28.36 -22.37
N SER A 135 16.66 27.61 -23.45
CA SER A 135 16.07 26.30 -23.71
C SER A 135 16.63 25.17 -22.83
N ARG A 136 17.58 25.39 -21.92
CA ARG A 136 17.92 24.39 -20.88
C ARG A 136 17.35 24.79 -19.52
N HIS A 137 17.31 26.08 -19.25
CA HIS A 137 16.82 26.63 -17.99
C HIS A 137 15.30 26.48 -17.82
N TRP A 138 14.51 26.74 -18.86
CA TRP A 138 13.07 26.47 -18.82
C TRP A 138 12.75 24.97 -18.62
N GLU A 139 13.52 24.08 -19.25
CA GLU A 139 13.38 22.61 -19.24
C GLU A 139 13.56 22.13 -17.81
N THR A 140 14.63 22.66 -17.19
CA THR A 140 14.89 22.53 -15.77
C THR A 140 13.67 23.01 -15.00
N ARG A 141 13.30 24.30 -15.06
CA ARG A 141 12.16 24.85 -14.30
C ARG A 141 10.84 24.10 -14.48
N PHE A 142 10.53 23.61 -15.68
CA PHE A 142 9.34 22.81 -15.96
C PHE A 142 9.38 21.46 -15.26
N VAL A 143 10.52 20.76 -15.25
CA VAL A 143 10.68 19.53 -14.46
C VAL A 143 10.49 19.79 -12.96
N ALA A 144 10.96 20.93 -12.44
CA ALA A 144 10.66 21.31 -11.04
C ALA A 144 9.17 21.56 -10.82
N LEU A 145 8.48 22.22 -11.77
CA LEU A 145 7.04 22.39 -11.71
C LEU A 145 6.33 21.03 -11.69
N GLN A 146 6.72 20.08 -12.55
CA GLN A 146 6.16 18.72 -12.57
C GLN A 146 6.37 18.00 -11.23
N VAL A 147 7.55 18.13 -10.63
CA VAL A 147 7.83 17.58 -9.28
C VAL A 147 6.89 18.18 -8.24
N HIS A 148 6.71 19.52 -8.23
CA HIS A 148 5.78 20.17 -7.31
C HIS A 148 4.32 19.84 -7.59
N MET A 149 3.95 19.60 -8.85
CA MET A 149 2.62 19.10 -9.21
C MET A 149 2.39 17.71 -8.60
N LEU A 150 3.36 16.80 -8.74
CA LEU A 150 3.28 15.48 -8.11
C LEU A 150 3.18 15.57 -6.58
N ASP A 151 3.90 16.51 -5.95
CA ASP A 151 3.76 16.75 -4.51
C ASP A 151 2.37 17.32 -4.15
N THR A 152 1.81 18.18 -4.99
CA THR A 152 0.45 18.70 -4.80
C THR A 152 -0.59 17.59 -4.87
N ILE A 153 -0.43 16.59 -5.74
CA ILE A 153 -1.31 15.40 -5.75
C ILE A 153 -1.29 14.74 -4.36
N ARG A 154 -0.12 14.65 -3.72
CA ARG A 154 0.00 14.03 -2.40
C ARG A 154 -0.74 14.85 -1.34
N GLU A 155 -0.62 16.17 -1.38
CA GLU A 155 -1.34 17.09 -0.50
C GLU A 155 -2.86 17.07 -0.76
N MET A 156 -3.33 16.85 -1.99
CA MET A 156 -4.76 16.67 -2.28
C MET A 156 -5.35 15.47 -1.52
N PHE A 157 -4.55 14.44 -1.27
CA PHE A 157 -4.97 13.26 -0.50
C PHE A 157 -4.94 13.45 1.03
N GLU A 158 -4.53 14.63 1.53
CA GLU A 158 -4.73 15.06 2.92
C GLU A 158 -6.17 15.57 3.12
N CYS A 159 -7.15 14.72 2.78
CA CYS A 159 -8.57 15.03 2.85
C CYS A 159 -9.33 14.05 3.76
N SER A 160 -10.55 14.44 4.17
CA SER A 160 -11.41 13.63 5.03
C SER A 160 -11.96 12.39 4.33
N ASP A 161 -12.31 12.49 3.04
CA ASP A 161 -12.90 11.41 2.24
C ASP A 161 -11.95 10.89 1.15
N ARG A 162 -10.83 10.31 1.62
CA ARG A 162 -9.80 9.72 0.77
C ARG A 162 -10.36 8.68 -0.22
N PRO A 163 -11.25 7.73 0.16
CA PRO A 163 -11.76 6.72 -0.77
C PRO A 163 -12.50 7.30 -1.96
N VAL A 164 -13.32 8.35 -1.77
CA VAL A 164 -14.02 9.03 -2.86
C VAL A 164 -13.02 9.70 -3.79
N LEU A 165 -12.02 10.41 -3.25
CA LEU A 165 -10.99 11.04 -4.07
C LEU A 165 -10.16 10.00 -4.85
N GLN A 166 -9.82 8.86 -4.23
CA GLN A 166 -9.14 7.75 -4.90
C GLN A 166 -9.97 7.26 -6.10
N ALA A 167 -11.28 7.05 -5.94
CA ALA A 167 -12.16 6.64 -7.05
C ALA A 167 -12.18 7.66 -8.20
N ILE A 168 -12.21 8.96 -7.90
CA ILE A 168 -12.17 10.01 -8.91
C ILE A 168 -10.83 10.00 -9.68
N PHE A 169 -9.71 9.87 -8.97
CA PHE A 169 -8.39 9.75 -9.59
C PHE A 169 -8.28 8.51 -10.51
N LEU A 170 -8.79 7.36 -10.06
CA LEU A 170 -8.83 6.12 -10.84
C LEU A 170 -9.68 6.27 -12.11
N ASN A 171 -10.82 6.95 -12.02
CA ASN A 171 -11.68 7.26 -13.18
C ASN A 171 -11.04 8.26 -14.14
N SER A 172 -10.13 9.10 -13.64
CA SER A 172 -9.38 10.08 -14.43
C SER A 172 -8.11 9.51 -15.06
N ASN A 173 -7.95 8.17 -15.08
CA ASN A 173 -6.79 7.46 -15.65
C ASN A 173 -5.45 7.96 -15.08
N CYS A 174 -5.41 8.24 -13.78
CA CYS A 174 -4.22 8.83 -13.14
C CYS A 174 -2.97 7.96 -13.31
N PHE A 175 -3.12 6.63 -13.28
CA PHE A 175 -1.99 5.71 -13.39
C PHE A 175 -1.34 5.72 -14.77
N GLU A 176 -2.15 5.83 -15.83
CA GLU A 176 -1.71 5.99 -17.21
C GLU A 176 -0.96 7.32 -17.38
N HIS A 177 -1.47 8.39 -16.77
CA HIS A 177 -0.81 9.71 -16.80
C HIS A 177 0.52 9.73 -16.03
N LEU A 178 0.59 9.10 -14.85
CA LEU A 178 1.82 9.03 -14.05
C LEU A 178 2.87 8.12 -14.69
N THR A 179 2.46 6.98 -15.25
CA THR A 179 3.38 6.06 -15.94
C THR A 179 3.90 6.67 -17.25
N ARG A 180 3.05 7.40 -17.99
CA ARG A 180 3.47 8.15 -19.19
C ARG A 180 4.48 9.25 -18.84
N LEU A 181 4.29 9.96 -17.73
CA LEU A 181 5.25 10.95 -17.25
C LEU A 181 6.62 10.31 -16.99
N LEU A 182 6.65 9.14 -16.34
CA LEU A 182 7.89 8.37 -16.16
C LEU A 182 8.54 8.01 -17.50
N GLN A 183 7.76 7.52 -18.46
CA GLN A 183 8.28 7.16 -19.78
C GLN A 183 8.90 8.34 -20.54
N ASN A 184 8.24 9.50 -20.49
CA ASN A 184 8.67 10.71 -21.17
C ASN A 184 9.86 11.38 -20.48
N SER A 185 10.12 11.04 -19.21
CA SER A 185 11.22 11.64 -18.46
C SER A 185 12.58 11.42 -19.11
N LYS A 186 12.78 10.33 -19.87
CA LYS A 186 14.03 9.98 -20.60
C LYS A 186 14.70 11.13 -21.37
N VAL A 187 13.94 12.13 -21.79
CA VAL A 187 14.42 13.29 -22.55
C VAL A 187 15.25 14.26 -21.68
N PHE A 188 15.08 14.28 -20.35
CA PHE A 188 15.64 15.30 -19.46
C PHE A 188 16.81 14.78 -18.60
N GLN A 189 18.01 14.67 -19.19
CA GLN A 189 19.20 14.02 -18.61
C GLN A 189 19.70 14.52 -17.23
N GLY A 190 19.16 15.60 -16.64
CA GLY A 190 19.70 16.20 -15.40
C GLY A 190 18.89 16.03 -14.10
N ARG A 191 17.57 15.75 -14.16
CA ARG A 191 16.67 15.69 -12.98
C ARG A 191 15.72 14.47 -12.95
N LEU A 192 16.06 13.43 -13.71
CA LEU A 192 15.28 12.19 -13.85
C LEU A 192 14.95 11.56 -12.50
N ASP A 193 15.93 11.51 -11.60
CA ASP A 193 15.77 10.87 -10.29
C ASP A 193 14.69 11.55 -9.44
N SER A 194 14.68 12.89 -9.37
CA SER A 194 13.67 13.62 -8.58
C SER A 194 12.26 13.41 -9.13
N LEU A 195 12.11 13.41 -10.45
CA LEU A 195 10.82 13.21 -11.10
C LEU A 195 10.33 11.76 -10.91
N ALA A 196 11.22 10.79 -11.07
CA ALA A 196 10.91 9.38 -10.85
C ALA A 196 10.50 9.12 -9.39
N VAL A 197 11.29 9.63 -8.43
CA VAL A 197 11.00 9.57 -7.00
C VAL A 197 9.63 10.16 -6.68
N SER A 198 9.34 11.38 -7.14
CA SER A 198 8.04 12.02 -6.88
C SER A 198 6.88 11.29 -7.56
N THR A 199 7.11 10.67 -8.72
CA THR A 199 6.06 9.90 -9.40
C THR A 199 5.74 8.60 -8.65
N ILE A 200 6.76 7.87 -8.19
CA ILE A 200 6.57 6.68 -7.34
C ILE A 200 5.87 7.06 -6.02
N LYS A 201 6.18 8.22 -5.43
CA LYS A 201 5.46 8.74 -4.25
C LYS A 201 4.00 9.05 -4.56
N ALA A 202 3.70 9.68 -5.70
CA ALA A 202 2.33 9.96 -6.12
C ALA A 202 1.54 8.66 -6.34
N LEU A 203 2.13 7.68 -7.04
CA LEU A 203 1.54 6.34 -7.23
C LEU A 203 1.25 5.66 -5.89
N THR A 204 2.22 5.67 -4.97
CA THR A 204 2.06 5.13 -3.61
C THR A 204 0.92 5.82 -2.87
N THR A 205 0.81 7.14 -3.00
CA THR A 205 -0.23 7.92 -2.33
C THR A 205 -1.61 7.58 -2.87
N VAL A 206 -1.79 7.46 -4.19
CA VAL A 206 -3.06 7.03 -4.78
C VAL A 206 -3.45 5.62 -4.30
N MET A 207 -2.49 4.70 -4.21
CA MET A 207 -2.73 3.31 -3.78
C MET A 207 -2.86 3.10 -2.27
N HIS A 208 -2.37 4.03 -1.45
CA HIS A 208 -2.25 3.90 0.00
C HIS A 208 -3.54 3.41 0.64
N MET A 209 -3.45 2.29 1.36
CA MET A 209 -4.57 1.66 2.08
C MET A 209 -5.80 1.34 1.22
N SER A 210 -5.63 1.23 -0.11
CA SER A 210 -6.72 0.92 -1.05
C SER A 210 -6.41 -0.34 -1.86
N PRO A 211 -6.94 -1.51 -1.45
CA PRO A 211 -6.81 -2.75 -2.22
C PRO A 211 -7.36 -2.62 -3.65
N ALA A 212 -8.48 -1.90 -3.83
CA ALA A 212 -9.07 -1.66 -5.14
C ALA A 212 -8.13 -0.88 -6.07
N ALA A 213 -7.48 0.19 -5.58
CA ALA A 213 -6.53 0.96 -6.37
C ALA A 213 -5.32 0.12 -6.80
N LYS A 214 -4.82 -0.77 -5.92
CA LYS A 214 -3.71 -1.69 -6.22
C LYS A 214 -4.07 -2.70 -7.31
N GLU A 215 -5.27 -3.29 -7.26
CA GLU A 215 -5.73 -4.20 -8.32
C GLU A 215 -5.96 -3.46 -9.63
N VAL A 216 -6.55 -2.26 -9.62
CA VAL A 216 -6.70 -1.43 -10.84
C VAL A 216 -5.33 -1.10 -11.45
N PHE A 217 -4.34 -0.73 -10.64
CA PHE A 217 -2.98 -0.48 -11.12
C PHE A 217 -2.38 -1.74 -11.78
N LYS A 218 -2.55 -2.90 -11.13
CA LYS A 218 -2.05 -4.18 -11.60
C LYS A 218 -2.71 -4.63 -12.91
N GLU A 219 -4.01 -4.38 -13.09
CA GLU A 219 -4.75 -4.74 -14.30
C GLU A 219 -4.49 -3.77 -15.46
N ARG A 220 -4.48 -2.46 -15.21
CA ARG A 220 -4.37 -1.43 -16.27
C ARG A 220 -2.94 -1.15 -16.70
N ILE A 221 -2.00 -1.10 -15.76
CA ILE A 221 -0.59 -0.81 -16.02
C ILE A 221 0.25 -2.08 -15.86
N GLY A 222 0.14 -2.72 -14.70
CA GLY A 222 0.94 -3.89 -14.34
C GLY A 222 2.36 -3.52 -13.86
N TYR A 223 2.83 -4.23 -12.84
CA TYR A 223 4.16 -4.03 -12.27
C TYR A 223 5.29 -4.43 -13.22
N THR A 224 5.03 -5.33 -14.17
CA THR A 224 5.98 -5.69 -15.23
C THR A 224 6.24 -4.50 -16.16
N HIS A 225 5.19 -3.77 -16.55
CA HIS A 225 5.36 -2.58 -17.37
C HIS A 225 6.06 -1.46 -16.60
N LEU A 226 5.70 -1.25 -15.32
CA LEU A 226 6.40 -0.29 -14.46
C LEU A 226 7.90 -0.62 -14.37
N TYR A 227 8.25 -1.91 -14.21
CA TYR A 227 9.64 -2.37 -14.21
C TYR A 227 10.36 -2.00 -15.51
N GLU A 228 9.79 -2.30 -16.68
CA GLU A 228 10.38 -1.95 -17.98
C GLU A 228 10.63 -0.45 -18.11
N VAL A 229 9.66 0.38 -17.68
CA VAL A 229 9.81 1.83 -17.68
C VAL A 229 10.97 2.24 -16.78
N LEU A 230 11.03 1.74 -15.55
CA LEU A 230 12.08 2.09 -14.58
C LEU A 230 13.49 1.67 -15.05
N VAL A 231 13.64 0.45 -15.58
CA VAL A 231 14.92 -0.02 -16.16
C VAL A 231 15.35 0.88 -17.31
N SER A 232 14.39 1.32 -18.13
CA SER A 232 14.68 2.18 -19.27
C SER A 232 15.10 3.61 -18.90
N LEU A 233 15.03 4.00 -17.62
CA LEU A 233 15.58 5.25 -17.10
C LEU A 233 17.08 5.15 -16.77
N GLY A 234 17.65 3.95 -16.76
CA GLY A 234 19.06 3.69 -16.41
C GLY A 234 19.26 3.27 -14.95
N GLN A 235 20.45 3.52 -14.40
CA GLN A 235 20.77 3.18 -13.01
C GLN A 235 19.93 4.02 -12.04
N PRO A 236 19.20 3.40 -11.09
CA PRO A 236 18.37 4.13 -10.16
C PRO A 236 19.21 4.75 -9.04
N SER A 237 18.79 5.94 -8.57
CA SER A 237 19.31 6.45 -7.30
C SER A 237 18.85 5.62 -6.09
N ARG A 238 19.63 5.69 -5.00
CA ARG A 238 19.23 5.13 -3.69
C ARG A 238 17.89 5.66 -3.19
N HIS A 239 17.56 6.91 -3.53
CA HIS A 239 16.28 7.52 -3.16
C HIS A 239 15.12 6.82 -3.86
N LEU A 240 15.24 6.54 -5.16
CA LEU A 240 14.22 5.82 -5.92
C LEU A 240 13.99 4.41 -5.36
N LEU A 241 15.07 3.69 -5.04
CA LEU A 241 14.98 2.37 -4.40
C LEU A 241 14.25 2.45 -3.05
N LYS A 242 14.59 3.43 -2.20
CA LYS A 242 13.90 3.65 -0.92
C LYS A 242 12.42 3.99 -1.09
N GLU A 243 12.02 4.72 -2.14
CA GLU A 243 10.60 4.96 -2.40
C GLU A 243 9.85 3.73 -2.89
N LEU A 244 10.49 2.84 -3.66
CA LEU A 244 9.90 1.53 -3.98
C LEU A 244 9.75 0.66 -2.73
N MET A 245 10.70 0.76 -1.79
CA MET A 245 10.60 0.13 -0.48
C MET A 245 9.45 0.73 0.35
N ASN A 246 9.30 2.06 0.36
CA ASN A 246 8.17 2.73 1.01
C ASN A 246 6.83 2.32 0.38
N MET A 247 6.77 2.15 -0.95
CA MET A 247 5.58 1.65 -1.66
C MET A 247 5.18 0.25 -1.22
N ALA A 248 6.15 -0.63 -0.89
CA ALA A 248 5.86 -1.97 -0.41
C ALA A 248 5.21 -1.98 0.98
N VAL A 249 5.63 -1.04 1.83
CA VAL A 249 5.21 -0.93 3.23
C VAL A 249 3.96 -0.05 3.37
N GLU A 250 3.76 0.87 2.42
CA GLU A 250 2.83 2.01 2.51
C GLU A 250 3.14 2.93 3.69
N GLY A 251 4.42 3.17 3.91
CA GLY A 251 4.95 4.02 4.98
C GLY A 251 6.46 4.07 4.92
N GLU A 252 7.12 4.40 6.04
CA GLU A 252 8.57 4.43 6.09
C GLU A 252 9.16 3.01 6.03
N HIS A 253 10.07 2.76 5.08
CA HIS A 253 10.75 1.48 4.86
C HIS A 253 11.59 0.95 6.04
N THR A 254 11.83 1.76 7.07
CA THR A 254 12.49 1.37 8.32
C THR A 254 11.50 0.82 9.35
N SER A 255 10.22 1.15 9.22
CA SER A 255 9.15 0.86 10.19
C SER A 255 8.35 -0.41 9.85
N VAL A 256 8.89 -1.30 9.00
CA VAL A 256 8.17 -2.50 8.53
C VAL A 256 7.84 -3.48 9.65
N GLY A 257 8.60 -3.47 10.75
CA GLY A 257 8.28 -4.31 11.91
C GLY A 257 6.94 -3.97 12.57
N ILE A 258 6.44 -2.75 12.36
CA ILE A 258 5.19 -2.23 12.93
C ILE A 258 4.09 -2.16 11.87
N LEU A 259 4.44 -1.82 10.62
CA LEU A 259 3.47 -1.62 9.54
C LEU A 259 3.20 -2.88 8.71
N GLY A 260 4.14 -3.85 8.68
CA GLY A 260 4.06 -5.01 7.81
C GLY A 260 4.24 -4.69 6.33
N ILE A 261 3.96 -5.67 5.46
CA ILE A 261 4.02 -5.52 4.00
C ILE A 261 2.60 -5.36 3.48
N SER A 262 2.28 -4.15 2.98
CA SER A 262 0.96 -3.80 2.44
C SER A 262 0.86 -3.98 0.93
N ASN A 263 2.00 -4.04 0.23
CA ASN A 263 2.10 -4.28 -1.19
C ASN A 263 3.38 -5.11 -1.50
N VAL A 264 3.21 -6.37 -1.89
CA VAL A 264 4.35 -7.26 -2.15
C VAL A 264 5.01 -7.02 -3.52
N GLN A 265 4.29 -6.39 -4.46
CA GLN A 265 4.74 -6.29 -5.85
C GLN A 265 6.02 -5.46 -6.04
N PRO A 266 6.22 -4.32 -5.36
CA PRO A 266 7.49 -3.59 -5.42
C PRO A 266 8.69 -4.43 -4.94
N LEU A 267 8.50 -5.36 -4.00
CA LEU A 267 9.57 -6.26 -3.55
C LEU A 267 9.98 -7.23 -4.66
N LEU A 268 8.99 -7.77 -5.40
CA LEU A 268 9.26 -8.64 -6.56
C LEU A 268 9.99 -7.88 -7.67
N LEU A 269 9.58 -6.63 -7.91
CA LEU A 269 10.25 -5.74 -8.86
C LEU A 269 11.71 -5.50 -8.46
N LEU A 270 11.97 -5.18 -7.19
CA LEU A 270 13.33 -4.99 -6.67
C LEU A 270 14.19 -6.25 -6.84
N VAL A 271 13.66 -7.45 -6.52
CA VAL A 271 14.36 -8.73 -6.73
C VAL A 271 14.71 -8.93 -8.20
N GLN A 272 13.76 -8.65 -9.10
CA GLN A 272 13.96 -8.76 -10.54
C GLN A 272 15.01 -7.77 -11.06
N TRP A 273 15.08 -6.57 -10.48
CA TRP A 273 16.00 -5.52 -10.92
C TRP A 273 17.45 -5.74 -10.47
N LEU A 274 17.68 -6.50 -9.38
CA LEU A 274 19.02 -6.72 -8.79
C LEU A 274 20.14 -7.03 -9.81
N PRO A 275 19.98 -7.95 -10.78
CA PRO A 275 21.07 -8.28 -11.71
C PRO A 275 21.50 -7.14 -12.64
N GLU A 276 20.71 -6.08 -12.75
CA GLU A 276 20.97 -4.92 -13.61
C GLU A 276 21.49 -3.71 -12.82
N LEU A 277 21.46 -3.75 -11.49
CA LEU A 277 21.95 -2.66 -10.64
C LEU A 277 23.47 -2.69 -10.49
N ASP A 278 24.06 -1.54 -10.19
CA ASP A 278 25.46 -1.45 -9.77
C ASP A 278 25.71 -2.19 -8.44
N SER A 279 26.93 -2.71 -8.23
CA SER A 279 27.25 -3.62 -7.11
C SER A 279 26.95 -3.05 -5.71
N GLU A 280 27.09 -1.74 -5.52
CA GLU A 280 26.76 -1.07 -4.25
C GLU A 280 25.24 -1.06 -4.02
N LEU A 281 24.45 -0.80 -5.07
CA LEU A 281 22.99 -0.81 -5.03
C LEU A 281 22.42 -2.22 -4.89
N GLN A 282 23.06 -3.22 -5.53
CA GLN A 282 22.72 -4.63 -5.37
C GLN A 282 22.81 -5.07 -3.92
N THR A 283 23.93 -4.75 -3.27
CA THR A 283 24.19 -5.17 -1.88
C THR A 283 23.22 -4.47 -0.93
N PHE A 284 23.04 -3.15 -1.09
CA PHE A 284 22.07 -2.36 -0.32
C PHE A 284 20.65 -2.92 -0.42
N THR A 285 20.16 -3.18 -1.64
CA THR A 285 18.80 -3.65 -1.88
C THR A 285 18.60 -5.08 -1.39
N ALA A 286 19.55 -5.98 -1.66
CA ALA A 286 19.45 -7.38 -1.26
C ALA A 286 19.49 -7.56 0.27
N ASP A 287 20.31 -6.79 0.98
CA ASP A 287 20.37 -6.84 2.44
C ASP A 287 19.07 -6.34 3.08
N TRP A 288 18.49 -5.27 2.54
CA TRP A 288 17.20 -4.77 3.00
C TRP A 288 16.08 -5.79 2.73
N LEU A 289 16.00 -6.35 1.51
CA LEU A 289 15.02 -7.38 1.14
C LEU A 289 15.11 -8.58 2.07
N ARG A 290 16.33 -9.08 2.32
CA ARG A 290 16.57 -10.22 3.22
C ARG A 290 16.03 -9.96 4.63
N ARG A 291 16.30 -8.77 5.17
CA ARG A 291 15.87 -8.40 6.53
C ARG A 291 14.35 -8.27 6.63
N ILE A 292 13.73 -7.57 5.69
CA ILE A 292 12.31 -7.20 5.77
C ILE A 292 11.39 -8.38 5.42
N CYS A 293 11.70 -9.14 4.37
CA CYS A 293 10.88 -10.30 3.97
C CYS A 293 10.89 -11.42 5.03
N CYS A 294 11.81 -11.35 6.00
CA CYS A 294 11.98 -12.37 7.05
C CYS A 294 11.69 -11.86 8.47
N ILE A 295 11.18 -10.63 8.63
CA ILE A 295 11.02 -9.97 9.94
C ILE A 295 10.06 -10.72 10.87
N ASN A 296 8.93 -11.20 10.36
CA ASN A 296 7.95 -11.98 11.10
C ASN A 296 7.38 -13.11 10.21
N ARG A 297 6.39 -13.86 10.72
CA ARG A 297 5.75 -14.95 9.97
C ARG A 297 4.84 -14.43 8.86
N GLN A 298 4.08 -13.37 9.13
CA GLN A 298 3.11 -12.80 8.18
C GLN A 298 3.78 -12.21 6.94
N THR A 299 4.88 -11.46 7.08
CA THR A 299 5.62 -10.90 5.95
C THR A 299 6.22 -12.00 5.08
N ARG A 300 6.77 -13.04 5.72
CA ARG A 300 7.31 -14.23 5.05
C ARG A 300 6.23 -14.98 4.27
N ALA A 301 5.06 -15.22 4.87
CA ALA A 301 3.93 -15.85 4.21
C ALA A 301 3.44 -15.02 3.00
N THR A 302 3.36 -13.70 3.16
CA THR A 302 3.02 -12.77 2.07
C THR A 302 4.00 -12.89 0.89
N CYS A 303 5.30 -12.95 1.16
CA CYS A 303 6.33 -13.12 0.13
C CYS A 303 6.26 -14.49 -0.56
N VAL A 304 6.02 -15.56 0.19
CA VAL A 304 5.88 -16.93 -0.37
C VAL A 304 4.63 -17.03 -1.24
N ASN A 305 3.49 -16.54 -0.77
CA ASN A 305 2.24 -16.54 -1.52
C ASN A 305 2.32 -15.71 -2.81
N ALA A 306 3.21 -14.72 -2.85
CA ALA A 306 3.50 -13.92 -4.04
C ALA A 306 4.52 -14.57 -4.99
N ALA A 307 4.91 -15.83 -4.77
CA ALA A 307 5.90 -16.57 -5.54
C ALA A 307 7.28 -15.87 -5.62
N MET A 308 7.68 -15.19 -4.54
CA MET A 308 8.97 -14.48 -4.49
C MET A 308 10.17 -15.43 -4.66
N ALA A 309 10.07 -16.68 -4.20
CA ALA A 309 11.14 -17.67 -4.34
C ALA A 309 11.50 -17.93 -5.82
N MET A 310 10.50 -17.99 -6.72
CA MET A 310 10.74 -18.10 -8.16
C MET A 310 11.48 -16.87 -8.71
N ARG A 311 11.09 -15.65 -8.31
CA ARG A 311 11.78 -14.42 -8.74
C ARG A 311 13.23 -14.36 -8.25
N ILE A 312 13.50 -14.83 -7.04
CA ILE A 312 14.86 -14.93 -6.50
C ILE A 312 15.68 -15.92 -7.32
N LEU A 313 15.11 -17.08 -7.66
CA LEU A 313 15.79 -18.09 -8.49
C LEU A 313 16.11 -17.56 -9.89
N ASP A 314 15.22 -16.78 -10.49
CA ASP A 314 15.45 -16.12 -11.78
C ASP A 314 16.60 -15.11 -11.71
N ALA A 315 16.63 -14.28 -10.67
CA ALA A 315 17.73 -13.34 -10.44
C ALA A 315 19.06 -14.07 -10.24
N LEU A 316 19.08 -15.12 -9.40
CA LEU A 316 20.27 -15.93 -9.14
C LEU A 316 20.82 -16.63 -10.40
N GLY A 317 19.96 -16.91 -11.39
CA GLY A 317 20.40 -17.45 -12.70
C GLY A 317 21.40 -16.53 -13.40
N SER A 318 21.32 -15.22 -13.17
CA SER A 318 22.23 -14.21 -13.71
C SER A 318 23.52 -14.06 -12.89
N HIS A 319 24.09 -15.17 -12.42
CA HIS A 319 25.22 -15.19 -11.48
C HIS A 319 26.45 -14.38 -11.93
N GLY A 320 26.70 -14.24 -13.23
CA GLY A 320 27.81 -13.42 -13.74
C GLY A 320 27.64 -11.91 -13.56
N ARG A 321 26.42 -11.42 -13.29
CA ARG A 321 26.12 -9.99 -13.06
C ARG A 321 25.88 -9.65 -11.59
N LEU A 322 25.75 -10.66 -10.72
CA LEU A 322 25.47 -10.47 -9.31
C LEU A 322 26.75 -10.37 -8.50
N HIS A 323 26.82 -9.34 -7.65
CA HIS A 323 27.84 -9.23 -6.63
C HIS A 323 27.70 -10.39 -5.62
N ARG A 324 28.83 -10.95 -5.15
CA ARG A 324 28.84 -12.11 -4.26
C ARG A 324 27.98 -11.91 -3.00
N ALA A 325 28.06 -10.75 -2.36
CA ALA A 325 27.26 -10.45 -1.17
C ALA A 325 25.75 -10.39 -1.48
N CYS A 326 25.38 -9.86 -2.64
CA CYS A 326 24.00 -9.84 -3.11
C CYS A 326 23.46 -11.27 -3.29
N ALA A 327 24.22 -12.12 -3.98
CA ALA A 327 23.85 -13.52 -4.19
C ALA A 327 23.73 -14.30 -2.86
N GLU A 328 24.67 -14.10 -1.92
CA GLU A 328 24.60 -14.71 -0.59
C GLU A 328 23.34 -14.25 0.18
N SER A 329 23.00 -12.96 0.10
CA SER A 329 21.76 -12.43 0.71
C SER A 329 20.49 -12.99 0.07
N LEU A 330 20.46 -13.14 -1.26
CA LEU A 330 19.35 -13.78 -1.98
C LEU A 330 19.20 -15.26 -1.63
N VAL A 331 20.29 -16.02 -1.54
CA VAL A 331 20.26 -17.43 -1.13
C VAL A 331 19.81 -17.56 0.33
N SER A 332 20.26 -16.67 1.22
CA SER A 332 19.79 -16.63 2.61
C SER A 332 18.30 -16.30 2.70
N LEU A 333 17.81 -15.37 1.88
CA LEU A 333 16.40 -15.04 1.79
C LEU A 333 15.59 -16.25 1.29
N LEU A 334 16.04 -16.91 0.23
CA LEU A 334 15.43 -18.14 -0.28
C LEU A 334 15.36 -19.23 0.80
N GLY A 335 16.43 -19.41 1.58
CA GLY A 335 16.49 -20.26 2.77
C GLY A 335 15.37 -19.97 3.77
N ALA A 336 15.19 -18.70 4.11
CA ALA A 336 14.20 -18.27 5.07
C ALA A 336 12.76 -18.37 4.55
N LEU A 337 12.51 -18.14 3.26
CA LEU A 337 11.21 -18.34 2.61
C LEU A 337 10.89 -19.83 2.48
N GLY A 338 11.85 -20.64 2.04
CA GLY A 338 11.66 -22.09 1.88
C GLY A 338 11.41 -22.83 3.20
N SER A 339 11.84 -22.26 4.34
CA SER A 339 11.48 -22.79 5.66
C SER A 339 10.00 -22.61 6.02
N GLN A 340 9.28 -21.72 5.32
CA GLN A 340 7.84 -21.54 5.45
C GLN A 340 7.09 -22.45 4.50
N SER A 341 7.43 -22.39 3.21
CA SER A 341 6.93 -23.30 2.19
C SER A 341 7.80 -23.16 0.94
N LEU A 342 8.05 -24.28 0.28
CA LEU A 342 8.76 -24.36 -1.00
C LEU A 342 8.06 -25.40 -1.86
N SER A 343 7.61 -24.99 -3.04
CA SER A 343 6.99 -25.90 -4.00
C SER A 343 8.03 -26.85 -4.63
N GLY A 344 7.55 -27.99 -5.15
CA GLY A 344 8.42 -28.92 -5.89
C GLY A 344 9.07 -28.28 -7.12
N ALA A 345 8.38 -27.34 -7.78
CA ALA A 345 8.92 -26.61 -8.93
C ALA A 345 10.08 -25.67 -8.54
N GLU A 346 9.94 -24.95 -7.42
CA GLU A 346 10.99 -24.07 -6.89
C GLU A 346 12.21 -24.88 -6.43
N LEU A 347 12.00 -26.00 -5.74
CA LEU A 347 13.08 -26.89 -5.33
C LEU A 347 13.83 -27.46 -6.54
N LEU A 348 13.10 -27.93 -7.56
CA LEU A 348 13.72 -28.45 -8.78
C LEU A 348 14.53 -27.37 -9.51
N ARG A 349 14.01 -26.13 -9.56
CA ARG A 349 14.71 -25.00 -10.18
C ARG A 349 15.95 -24.58 -9.37
N LEU A 350 15.90 -24.62 -8.04
CA LEU A 350 17.06 -24.43 -7.17
C LEU A 350 18.14 -25.50 -7.41
N LEU A 351 17.76 -26.78 -7.52
CA LEU A 351 18.70 -27.85 -7.81
C LEU A 351 19.29 -27.75 -9.22
N ARG A 352 18.49 -27.30 -10.21
CA ARG A 352 18.96 -27.03 -11.57
C ARG A 352 19.94 -25.86 -11.63
N LEU A 353 19.73 -24.81 -10.84
CA LEU A 353 20.65 -23.66 -10.75
C LEU A 353 22.08 -24.07 -10.36
N LEU A 354 22.22 -25.12 -9.55
CA LEU A 354 23.53 -25.62 -9.12
C LEU A 354 24.22 -26.52 -10.16
N ARG A 355 23.53 -26.92 -11.23
CA ARG A 355 24.13 -27.76 -12.27
C ARG A 355 25.03 -26.89 -13.15
N MET A 356 26.25 -27.35 -13.34
CA MET A 356 27.18 -26.80 -14.31
C MET A 356 27.35 -27.76 -15.47
N ASP A 357 27.61 -27.22 -16.67
CA ASP A 357 27.88 -28.02 -17.86
C ASP A 357 29.25 -28.74 -17.77
N ASP A 358 30.22 -28.14 -17.07
CA ASP A 358 31.51 -28.75 -16.76
C ASP A 358 31.48 -29.43 -15.37
N PRO A 359 31.60 -30.77 -15.29
CA PRO A 359 31.57 -31.50 -14.02
C PRO A 359 32.77 -31.23 -13.11
N ARG A 360 33.82 -30.56 -13.60
CA ARG A 360 35.02 -30.22 -12.79
C ARG A 360 34.90 -28.90 -12.04
N GLN A 361 33.89 -28.10 -12.36
CA GLN A 361 33.66 -26.80 -11.73
C GLN A 361 32.45 -26.87 -10.81
N ALA A 362 32.61 -26.38 -9.58
CA ALA A 362 31.51 -26.26 -8.64
C ALA A 362 30.86 -24.89 -8.76
N HIS A 363 29.53 -24.85 -8.82
CA HIS A 363 28.80 -23.59 -8.84
C HIS A 363 29.11 -22.79 -7.57
N PRO A 364 29.38 -21.47 -7.63
CA PRO A 364 29.75 -20.67 -6.45
C PRO A 364 28.71 -20.69 -5.33
N TYR A 365 27.45 -20.97 -5.69
CA TYR A 365 26.34 -21.05 -4.75
C TYR A 365 26.17 -22.40 -4.05
N VAL A 366 26.94 -23.45 -4.39
CA VAL A 366 26.76 -24.79 -3.79
C VAL A 366 26.81 -24.74 -2.26
N GLY A 367 27.86 -24.14 -1.69
CA GLY A 367 28.00 -24.03 -0.23
C GLY A 367 26.84 -23.25 0.42
N PRO A 368 26.56 -22.00 -0.02
CA PRO A 368 25.43 -21.22 0.48
C PRO A 368 24.07 -21.92 0.36
N VAL A 369 23.78 -22.55 -0.79
CA VAL A 369 22.49 -23.22 -1.03
C VAL A 369 22.34 -24.47 -0.17
N LEU A 370 23.39 -25.27 -0.02
CA LEU A 370 23.34 -26.43 0.88
C LEU A 370 23.07 -26.01 2.33
N ARG A 371 23.67 -24.90 2.80
CA ARG A 371 23.35 -24.33 4.13
C ARG A 371 21.91 -23.86 4.22
N ALA A 372 21.39 -23.21 3.17
CA ALA A 372 20.01 -22.77 3.12
C ALA A 372 19.03 -23.96 3.20
N ILE A 373 19.24 -25.01 2.40
CA ILE A 373 18.43 -26.23 2.41
C ILE A 373 18.49 -26.92 3.78
N LEU A 374 19.70 -27.05 4.36
CA LEU A 374 19.86 -27.61 5.71
C LEU A 374 19.09 -26.79 6.77
N GLY A 375 19.08 -25.47 6.64
CA GLY A 375 18.31 -24.57 7.49
C GLY A 375 16.80 -24.74 7.33
N MET A 376 16.31 -24.94 6.10
CA MET A 376 14.89 -25.22 5.83
C MET A 376 14.43 -26.50 6.54
N VAL A 377 15.22 -27.57 6.45
CA VAL A 377 14.89 -28.87 7.05
C VAL A 377 14.92 -28.80 8.58
N ARG A 378 15.91 -28.12 9.16
CA ARG A 378 16.05 -28.01 10.64
C ARG A 378 14.92 -27.22 11.31
N LYS A 379 14.24 -26.34 10.58
CA LYS A 379 13.10 -25.57 11.09
C LYS A 379 11.81 -26.38 11.23
N GLN A 380 11.79 -27.66 10.84
CA GLN A 380 10.70 -28.60 11.14
C GLN A 380 10.69 -29.02 12.63
N GLY A 381 10.72 -28.05 13.54
CA GLY A 381 10.62 -28.27 14.99
C GLY A 381 9.17 -28.20 15.49
N LEU A 382 8.98 -28.59 16.76
CA LEU A 382 7.69 -28.53 17.47
C LEU A 382 7.18 -27.10 17.74
N GLU A 383 7.96 -26.08 17.40
CA GLU A 383 7.68 -24.67 17.70
C GLU A 383 6.72 -24.00 16.70
N SER A 384 6.39 -24.65 15.57
CA SER A 384 5.51 -24.06 14.56
C SER A 384 4.65 -25.09 13.82
N ALA A 385 3.42 -24.69 13.47
CA ALA A 385 2.55 -25.53 12.65
C ALA A 385 3.13 -25.68 11.22
N MET A 386 3.30 -26.93 10.77
CA MET A 386 3.73 -27.23 9.40
C MET A 386 2.70 -26.81 8.34
N GLN A 387 1.41 -26.88 8.69
CA GLN A 387 0.29 -26.46 7.86
C GLN A 387 -0.72 -25.76 8.74
N TYR A 388 -1.28 -24.65 8.24
CA TYR A 388 -2.30 -23.90 8.97
C TYR A 388 -3.23 -23.17 8.00
N PHE A 389 -4.42 -22.84 8.48
CA PHE A 389 -5.35 -21.95 7.79
C PHE A 389 -5.02 -20.51 8.15
N ASP A 390 -4.84 -19.66 7.14
CA ASP A 390 -4.73 -18.21 7.33
C ASP A 390 -6.15 -17.60 7.32
N LEU A 391 -6.62 -17.19 8.49
CA LEU A 391 -7.94 -16.58 8.69
C LEU A 391 -7.85 -15.07 8.92
N SER A 392 -6.80 -14.43 8.41
CA SER A 392 -6.62 -12.96 8.49
C SER A 392 -7.70 -12.16 7.73
N PRO A 393 -8.20 -12.58 6.54
CA PRO A 393 -9.27 -11.85 5.85
C PRO A 393 -10.58 -11.86 6.65
N SER A 394 -11.32 -10.76 6.66
CA SER A 394 -12.51 -10.60 7.53
C SER A 394 -13.63 -11.60 7.27
N MET A 395 -13.71 -12.15 6.06
CA MET A 395 -14.70 -13.17 5.66
C MET A 395 -14.11 -14.58 5.62
N ALA A 396 -12.84 -14.76 5.98
CA ALA A 396 -12.22 -16.07 6.05
C ALA A 396 -12.75 -16.84 7.26
N GLY A 397 -13.11 -18.10 7.05
CA GLY A 397 -13.60 -18.98 8.10
C GLY A 397 -13.79 -20.39 7.59
N ILE A 398 -13.97 -21.32 8.52
CA ILE A 398 -14.25 -22.71 8.21
C ILE A 398 -15.76 -22.92 8.38
N ALA A 399 -16.47 -23.10 7.27
CA ALA A 399 -17.88 -23.44 7.29
C ALA A 399 -18.05 -24.94 7.58
N VAL A 400 -18.81 -25.26 8.63
CA VAL A 400 -19.14 -26.63 9.01
C VAL A 400 -20.59 -26.93 8.59
N PRO A 401 -20.91 -28.12 8.07
CA PRO A 401 -22.29 -28.50 7.78
C PRO A 401 -23.20 -28.36 9.00
N THR A 402 -24.49 -28.15 8.76
CA THR A 402 -25.48 -28.03 9.84
C THR A 402 -25.47 -29.29 10.72
N ILE A 403 -25.20 -29.10 12.00
CA ILE A 403 -25.23 -30.17 13.00
C ILE A 403 -26.70 -30.44 13.33
N GLN A 404 -27.29 -31.44 12.69
CA GLN A 404 -28.69 -31.82 12.93
C GLN A 404 -28.88 -32.42 14.33
N ARG A 405 -27.92 -33.22 14.79
CA ARG A 405 -27.94 -33.86 16.11
C ARG A 405 -26.54 -33.94 16.69
N TRP A 406 -26.38 -33.50 17.94
CA TRP A 406 -25.15 -33.72 18.69
C TRP A 406 -25.04 -35.21 19.07
N PRO A 407 -23.89 -35.88 18.84
CA PRO A 407 -23.72 -37.30 19.12
C PRO A 407 -23.73 -37.64 20.62
N GLY A 408 -23.60 -36.63 21.49
CA GLY A 408 -23.62 -36.80 22.95
C GLY A 408 -24.20 -35.60 23.65
N SER A 409 -24.20 -35.64 24.99
CA SER A 409 -24.67 -34.54 25.82
C SER A 409 -23.68 -33.38 25.88
N ALA A 410 -22.39 -33.66 25.73
CA ALA A 410 -21.30 -32.68 25.80
C ALA A 410 -20.61 -32.55 24.44
N PHE A 411 -19.93 -31.44 24.23
CA PHE A 411 -19.01 -31.28 23.10
C PHE A 411 -17.73 -30.59 23.55
N SER A 412 -16.67 -30.79 22.80
CA SER A 412 -15.41 -30.09 23.00
C SER A 412 -14.97 -29.44 21.69
N PHE A 413 -14.45 -28.24 21.80
CA PHE A 413 -13.73 -27.55 20.73
C PHE A 413 -12.25 -27.59 21.07
N LEU A 414 -11.43 -28.10 20.16
CA LEU A 414 -9.99 -28.19 20.30
C LEU A 414 -9.36 -27.53 19.07
N ALA A 415 -8.47 -26.58 19.28
CA ALA A 415 -7.75 -25.92 18.19
C ALA A 415 -6.37 -25.47 18.63
N TRP A 416 -5.44 -25.48 17.67
CA TRP A 416 -4.20 -24.72 17.78
C TRP A 416 -4.41 -23.38 17.08
N LEU A 417 -4.07 -22.29 17.73
CA LEU A 417 -4.14 -20.96 17.13
C LEU A 417 -2.87 -20.17 17.39
N SER A 418 -2.62 -19.22 16.50
CA SER A 418 -1.57 -18.21 16.65
C SER A 418 -2.24 -16.89 16.34
N LEU A 419 -2.12 -15.94 17.26
CA LEU A 419 -2.61 -14.58 17.05
C LEU A 419 -1.46 -13.76 16.51
N ASP A 420 -1.74 -12.90 15.53
CA ASP A 420 -0.80 -11.88 15.11
C ASP A 420 -1.38 -10.50 15.45
N GLN A 421 -0.47 -9.55 15.67
CA GLN A 421 -0.80 -8.16 15.94
C GLN A 421 -1.40 -7.54 14.67
N ASP A 422 -2.55 -6.85 14.82
CA ASP A 422 -3.20 -6.18 13.70
C ASP A 422 -2.28 -5.05 13.20
N GLN A 423 -1.75 -5.21 11.99
CA GLN A 423 -0.82 -4.26 11.36
C GLN A 423 -1.55 -3.05 10.77
N GLN A 424 -2.88 -3.15 10.62
CA GLN A 424 -3.72 -2.04 10.18
C GLN A 424 -4.17 -1.28 11.42
N GLY A 425 -3.92 0.03 11.45
CA GLY A 425 -4.34 0.93 12.54
C GLY A 425 -5.82 0.76 12.91
N PRO A 426 -6.25 1.31 14.05
CA PRO A 426 -7.53 0.97 14.69
C PRO A 426 -8.69 1.03 13.69
N SER A 427 -9.13 -0.14 13.22
CA SER A 427 -10.32 -0.21 12.37
C SER A 427 -11.51 0.27 13.19
N LYS A 428 -12.35 1.14 12.64
CA LYS A 428 -13.61 1.55 13.27
C LYS A 428 -14.53 0.33 13.39
N GLY A 429 -14.41 -0.40 14.49
CA GLY A 429 -15.19 -1.59 14.82
C GLY A 429 -14.40 -2.56 15.70
N GLU A 430 -15.01 -3.04 16.78
CA GLU A 430 -14.47 -4.12 17.60
C GLU A 430 -14.47 -5.43 16.79
N LYS A 431 -13.37 -5.72 16.08
CA LYS A 431 -13.21 -7.01 15.40
C LYS A 431 -12.92 -8.08 16.45
N ARG A 432 -13.90 -8.94 16.72
CA ARG A 432 -13.75 -10.14 17.54
C ARG A 432 -13.17 -11.26 16.69
N LYS A 433 -12.15 -11.96 17.19
CA LYS A 433 -11.54 -13.11 16.49
C LYS A 433 -12.31 -14.38 16.86
N GLN A 434 -13.23 -14.81 16.00
CA GLN A 434 -14.14 -15.93 16.28
C GLN A 434 -13.40 -17.28 16.24
N LEU A 435 -13.62 -18.14 17.24
CA LEU A 435 -13.13 -19.53 17.26
C LEU A 435 -14.18 -20.50 16.71
N TYR A 436 -15.41 -20.38 17.20
CA TYR A 436 -16.57 -21.10 16.68
C TYR A 436 -17.86 -20.32 16.97
N SER A 437 -18.87 -20.55 16.13
CA SER A 437 -20.19 -19.95 16.28
C SER A 437 -21.24 -20.95 15.82
N PHE A 438 -21.97 -21.54 16.77
CA PHE A 438 -22.97 -22.57 16.51
C PHE A 438 -24.33 -22.07 16.98
N PHE A 439 -25.14 -21.57 16.04
CA PHE A 439 -26.46 -21.01 16.31
C PHE A 439 -27.56 -21.75 15.56
N THR A 440 -28.68 -21.93 16.25
CA THR A 440 -29.95 -22.33 15.63
C THR A 440 -30.59 -21.14 14.90
N PRO A 441 -31.50 -21.36 13.94
CA PRO A 441 -32.28 -20.28 13.32
C PRO A 441 -33.04 -19.41 14.33
N GLY A 442 -33.35 -19.97 15.51
CA GLY A 442 -33.99 -19.25 16.62
C GLY A 442 -33.07 -18.37 17.47
N GLY A 443 -31.81 -18.16 17.06
CA GLY A 443 -30.84 -17.31 17.75
C GLY A 443 -30.29 -17.89 19.06
N THR A 444 -30.50 -19.18 19.32
CA THR A 444 -29.99 -19.86 20.52
C THR A 444 -28.79 -20.72 20.13
N GLY A 445 -27.68 -20.63 20.87
CA GLY A 445 -26.41 -21.20 20.44
C GLY A 445 -25.25 -21.00 21.40
N PHE A 446 -24.08 -21.41 20.93
CA PHE A 446 -22.80 -21.32 21.61
C PHE A 446 -21.81 -20.57 20.74
N GLU A 447 -20.97 -19.77 21.38
CA GLU A 447 -19.84 -19.18 20.68
C GLU A 447 -18.63 -19.03 21.59
N ALA A 448 -17.47 -18.93 20.96
CA ALA A 448 -16.26 -18.46 21.63
C ALA A 448 -15.46 -17.59 20.67
N PHE A 449 -14.86 -16.54 21.22
CA PHE A 449 -14.05 -15.58 20.48
C PHE A 449 -12.99 -14.96 21.38
N ILE A 450 -11.98 -14.37 20.77
CA ILE A 450 -11.02 -13.52 21.44
C ILE A 450 -11.45 -12.07 21.23
N SER A 451 -11.62 -11.33 22.32
CA SER A 451 -12.01 -9.92 22.31
C SER A 451 -10.91 -9.04 21.72
N SER A 452 -11.23 -7.78 21.43
CA SER A 452 -10.24 -6.77 21.03
C SER A 452 -9.15 -6.54 22.09
N ALA A 453 -9.46 -6.83 23.36
CA ALA A 453 -8.51 -6.78 24.48
C ALA A 453 -7.67 -8.06 24.62
N GLY A 454 -7.79 -9.03 23.70
CA GLY A 454 -7.02 -10.28 23.74
C GLY A 454 -7.56 -11.33 24.72
N VAL A 455 -8.75 -11.11 25.29
CA VAL A 455 -9.35 -12.01 26.29
C VAL A 455 -10.19 -13.08 25.59
N LEU A 456 -10.00 -14.35 25.95
CA LEU A 456 -10.85 -15.44 25.49
C LEU A 456 -12.21 -15.37 26.21
N VAL A 457 -13.27 -15.27 25.44
CA VAL A 457 -14.67 -15.23 25.90
C VAL A 457 -15.40 -16.44 25.35
N VAL A 458 -16.11 -17.15 26.22
CA VAL A 458 -17.03 -18.22 25.86
C VAL A 458 -18.44 -17.78 26.23
N ALA A 459 -19.37 -17.85 25.30
CA ALA A 459 -20.72 -17.38 25.48
C ALA A 459 -21.75 -18.44 25.13
N VAL A 460 -22.87 -18.36 25.84
CA VAL A 460 -24.11 -19.05 25.51
C VAL A 460 -25.17 -18.00 25.27
N CYS A 461 -25.77 -18.06 24.09
CA CYS A 461 -26.86 -17.19 23.71
C CYS A 461 -28.17 -17.97 23.75
N THR A 462 -29.17 -17.38 24.38
CA THR A 462 -30.56 -17.82 24.32
C THR A 462 -31.43 -16.65 23.86
N LYS A 463 -32.68 -16.91 23.48
CA LYS A 463 -33.63 -15.83 23.13
C LYS A 463 -33.79 -14.73 24.18
N LYS A 464 -33.47 -15.01 25.46
CA LYS A 464 -33.70 -14.09 26.59
C LYS A 464 -32.41 -13.53 27.18
N GLU A 465 -31.31 -14.26 27.09
CA GLU A 465 -30.09 -13.99 27.84
C GLU A 465 -28.86 -14.29 26.99
N TYR A 466 -27.85 -13.45 27.13
CA TYR A 466 -26.51 -13.65 26.60
C TYR A 466 -25.54 -13.77 27.77
N VAL A 467 -25.11 -15.00 28.07
CA VAL A 467 -24.30 -15.30 29.26
C VAL A 467 -22.88 -15.61 28.83
N THR A 468 -21.91 -14.90 29.41
CA THR A 468 -20.49 -15.01 29.05
C THR A 468 -19.64 -15.46 30.22
N VAL A 469 -18.62 -16.25 29.93
CA VAL A 469 -17.52 -16.57 30.82
C VAL A 469 -16.23 -16.09 30.13
N MET A 470 -15.43 -15.32 30.85
CA MET A 470 -14.14 -14.82 30.36
C MET A 470 -13.01 -15.58 31.04
N LEU A 471 -11.92 -15.83 30.33
CA LEU A 471 -10.69 -16.33 30.94
C LEU A 471 -9.89 -15.14 31.48
N PRO A 472 -9.87 -14.89 32.81
CA PRO A 472 -9.11 -13.78 33.38
C PRO A 472 -7.60 -14.07 33.32
N ASP A 473 -6.80 -13.01 33.26
CA ASP A 473 -5.36 -13.01 33.51
C ASP A 473 -4.51 -13.98 32.67
N TYR A 474 -4.99 -14.38 31.49
CA TYR A 474 -4.20 -15.14 30.52
C TYR A 474 -3.93 -14.30 29.26
N CYS A 475 -2.65 -14.08 28.96
CA CYS A 475 -2.21 -13.36 27.78
C CYS A 475 -1.73 -14.34 26.71
N PHE A 476 -2.48 -14.44 25.61
CA PHE A 476 -2.00 -15.12 24.40
C PHE A 476 -0.84 -14.33 23.82
N CYS A 477 0.35 -14.92 23.79
CA CYS A 477 1.52 -14.30 23.19
C CYS A 477 1.39 -14.32 21.66
N ASP A 478 1.46 -13.13 21.04
CA ASP A 478 1.40 -13.00 19.59
C ASP A 478 2.54 -13.77 18.90
N SER A 479 2.26 -14.26 17.69
CA SER A 479 3.09 -15.08 16.84
C SER A 479 3.54 -16.43 17.42
N LEU A 480 3.04 -16.82 18.60
CA LEU A 480 3.21 -18.15 19.18
C LEU A 480 1.96 -19.02 18.99
N TRP A 481 2.18 -20.32 18.86
CA TRP A 481 1.11 -21.31 18.79
C TRP A 481 0.65 -21.70 20.19
N HIS A 482 -0.64 -21.54 20.45
CA HIS A 482 -1.31 -21.93 21.68
C HIS A 482 -2.35 -23.01 21.39
N SER A 483 -2.38 -24.05 22.21
CA SER A 483 -3.43 -25.07 22.15
C SER A 483 -4.60 -24.65 23.04
N ILE A 484 -5.78 -24.49 22.48
CA ILE A 484 -7.00 -24.15 23.23
C ILE A 484 -7.98 -25.32 23.20
N GLY A 485 -8.52 -25.64 24.37
CA GLY A 485 -9.64 -26.55 24.53
C GLY A 485 -10.80 -25.89 25.27
N VAL A 486 -11.98 -25.86 24.67
CA VAL A 486 -13.22 -25.43 25.33
C VAL A 486 -14.16 -26.62 25.41
N VAL A 487 -14.41 -27.10 26.62
CA VAL A 487 -15.26 -28.28 26.86
C VAL A 487 -16.57 -27.84 27.48
N HIS A 488 -17.66 -28.17 26.81
CA HIS A 488 -19.01 -27.86 27.25
C HIS A 488 -19.68 -29.10 27.84
N VAL A 489 -19.93 -29.09 29.15
CA VAL A 489 -20.54 -30.22 29.88
C VAL A 489 -21.90 -29.80 30.45
N PRO A 490 -23.03 -30.33 29.94
CA PRO A 490 -24.32 -30.05 30.56
C PRO A 490 -24.43 -30.75 31.91
N GLY A 491 -25.19 -30.12 32.81
CA GLY A 491 -25.51 -30.70 34.10
C GLY A 491 -26.45 -31.91 33.98
N LYS A 492 -26.19 -32.95 34.77
CA LYS A 492 -27.08 -34.11 34.87
C LYS A 492 -28.39 -33.69 35.56
N ARG A 493 -29.52 -33.81 34.88
CA ARG A 493 -30.83 -33.54 35.47
C ARG A 493 -31.10 -34.47 36.68
N PRO A 494 -31.84 -34.01 37.71
CA PRO A 494 -32.53 -32.72 37.81
C PRO A 494 -31.72 -31.60 38.51
N PHE A 495 -30.62 -31.90 39.19
CA PHE A 495 -29.90 -30.92 40.03
C PHE A 495 -28.49 -30.53 39.54
N GLY A 496 -28.02 -31.13 38.46
CA GLY A 496 -26.69 -30.85 37.93
C GLY A 496 -26.61 -29.47 37.28
N GLN A 497 -25.59 -28.70 37.65
CA GLN A 497 -25.23 -27.45 36.99
C GLN A 497 -24.38 -27.74 35.75
N SER A 498 -24.63 -27.01 34.66
CA SER A 498 -23.80 -27.09 33.45
C SER A 498 -22.50 -26.30 33.66
N GLN A 499 -21.40 -26.83 33.16
CA GLN A 499 -20.04 -26.34 33.42
C GLN A 499 -19.26 -26.21 32.12
N VAL A 500 -18.54 -25.10 31.97
CA VAL A 500 -17.54 -24.92 30.91
C VAL A 500 -16.14 -25.05 31.50
N TYR A 501 -15.28 -25.79 30.80
CA TYR A 501 -13.86 -25.91 31.11
C TYR A 501 -13.03 -25.32 29.98
N ILE A 502 -12.07 -24.47 30.34
CA ILE A 502 -11.11 -23.90 29.39
C ILE A 502 -9.73 -24.44 29.71
N TYR A 503 -9.11 -25.04 28.70
CA TYR A 503 -7.76 -25.56 28.72
C TYR A 503 -6.91 -24.71 27.78
N VAL A 504 -5.71 -24.33 28.23
CA VAL A 504 -4.68 -23.70 27.40
C VAL A 504 -3.37 -24.44 27.59
N ASP A 505 -2.75 -24.84 26.48
CA ASP A 505 -1.51 -25.63 26.41
C ASP A 505 -1.55 -26.90 27.26
N GLY A 506 -2.70 -27.58 27.21
CA GLY A 506 -2.96 -28.82 27.96
C GLY A 506 -3.26 -28.62 29.45
N GLN A 507 -3.23 -27.39 29.96
CA GLN A 507 -3.54 -27.08 31.37
C GLN A 507 -4.93 -26.48 31.51
N GLN A 508 -5.72 -26.96 32.48
CA GLN A 508 -7.00 -26.34 32.82
C GLN A 508 -6.76 -24.96 33.45
N LYS A 509 -7.26 -23.91 32.80
CA LYS A 509 -7.14 -22.53 33.29
C LYS A 509 -8.44 -22.01 33.92
N LEU A 510 -9.60 -22.54 33.49
CA LEU A 510 -10.89 -22.13 34.03
C LEU A 510 -11.87 -23.30 34.13
N SER A 511 -12.67 -23.29 35.20
CA SER A 511 -13.88 -24.09 35.37
C SER A 511 -14.96 -23.15 35.88
N ALA A 512 -16.03 -22.96 35.12
CA ALA A 512 -17.09 -22.03 35.49
C ALA A 512 -18.49 -22.57 35.16
N PRO A 513 -19.49 -22.27 36.00
CA PRO A 513 -20.87 -22.60 35.68
C PRO A 513 -21.36 -21.76 34.49
N LEU A 514 -22.05 -22.39 33.56
CA LEU A 514 -22.61 -21.71 32.39
C LEU A 514 -23.94 -22.36 32.01
N LYS A 515 -25.00 -21.57 31.83
CA LYS A 515 -26.37 -22.07 31.60
C LYS A 515 -26.54 -22.53 30.16
N TYR A 516 -26.89 -23.80 29.93
CA TYR A 516 -26.92 -24.37 28.57
C TYR A 516 -28.33 -24.35 27.98
N PRO A 517 -28.47 -24.11 26.67
CA PRO A 517 -29.69 -24.44 25.95
C PRO A 517 -29.90 -25.96 25.94
N THR A 518 -31.14 -26.37 25.69
CA THR A 518 -31.48 -27.80 25.60
C THR A 518 -30.84 -28.37 24.33
N MET A 519 -29.84 -29.24 24.50
CA MET A 519 -29.10 -29.91 23.41
C MET A 519 -29.83 -31.15 22.85
N THR A 520 -31.03 -31.47 23.36
CA THR A 520 -31.79 -32.68 23.03
C THR A 520 -32.97 -32.42 22.10
N GLU A 521 -32.92 -33.09 20.93
CA GLU A 521 -34.00 -33.43 19.98
C GLU A 521 -34.87 -32.31 19.43
N VAL A 522 -34.62 -31.94 18.15
CA VAL A 522 -35.73 -31.67 17.23
C VAL A 522 -36.39 -33.02 17.00
N ARG A 523 -37.56 -33.25 17.59
CA ARG A 523 -38.44 -34.31 17.10
C ARG A 523 -38.95 -33.85 15.74
N GLU A 524 -38.75 -34.68 14.72
CA GLU A 524 -39.55 -34.61 13.49
C GLU A 524 -41.04 -34.72 13.81
#